data_AF-A0A016TZH3-F1
#
_entry.id   AF-A0A016TZH3-F1
#
_cell.length_a   1.000
_cell.length_b   1.000
_cell.length_c   1.000
_cell.angle_alpha   90.00
_cell.angle_beta   90.00
_cell.angle_gamma   90.00
#
_symmetry.space_group_name_H-M   'P 1'
#
loop_
_entity.id
_entity.type
_entity.pdbx_description
1 polymer ?
#
loop_
_entity_poly.entity_id
_entity_poly.type
_entity_poly.pdbx_seq_one_letter_code
_entity_poly.pdbx_strand_id
1 'polypeptide(L)' 'MAWDTHAKLGCAAVNCYSGEVNVVCLYGPKVEKNEKEIYRVGELCKDCNNYESEGASSCGNDKLCAVSGKP' A
#
# COMPACT_ATOMS: atom_id res chain seq x y z
N MET A 1 -6.04 -1.77 -1.63
CA MET A 1 -5.23 -2.86 -2.20
C MET A 1 -4.11 -2.32 -3.08
N ALA A 2 -4.37 -1.72 -4.24
CA ALA A 2 -3.32 -1.31 -5.20
C ALA A 2 -3.11 0.21 -5.32
N TRP A 3 -3.43 0.99 -4.27
CA TRP A 3 -3.10 2.41 -4.28
C TRP A 3 -1.59 2.55 -4.11
N ASP A 4 -0.90 3.22 -5.03
CA ASP A 4 0.57 3.25 -5.09
C ASP A 4 1.24 3.87 -3.86
N THR A 5 0.54 4.80 -3.19
CA THR A 5 0.97 5.40 -1.92
C THR A 5 0.72 4.51 -0.69
N HIS A 6 -0.09 3.45 -0.77
CA HIS A 6 -0.34 2.59 0.39
C HIS A 6 0.87 1.69 0.70
N ALA A 7 1.64 2.04 1.72
CA ALA A 7 2.79 1.27 2.18
C ALA A 7 2.50 0.30 3.35
N LYS A 8 1.31 0.36 3.96
CA LYS A 8 0.96 -0.42 5.16
C LYS A 8 -0.42 -1.08 5.05
N LEU A 9 -0.51 -2.28 5.61
CA LEU A 9 -1.72 -3.11 5.69
C LEU A 9 -1.83 -3.75 7.07
N GLY A 10 -3.02 -3.72 7.65
CA GLY A 10 -3.38 -4.53 8.81
C GLY A 10 -4.72 -5.19 8.60
N CYS A 11 -4.82 -6.49 8.86
CA CYS A 11 -6.05 -7.27 8.67
C CYS A 11 -6.48 -7.97 9.96
N ALA A 12 -7.79 -8.21 10.09
CA ALA A 12 -8.38 -9.00 11.14
C ALA A 12 -9.45 -9.93 10.55
N ALA A 13 -9.53 -11.14 11.10
CA ALA A 13 -10.58 -12.11 10.78
C ALA A 13 -11.35 -12.43 12.06
N VAL A 14 -12.66 -12.25 12.04
CA VAL A 14 -13.53 -12.45 13.21
C VAL A 14 -14.72 -13.31 12.83
N ASN A 15 -15.08 -14.26 13.70
CA ASN A 15 -16.32 -15.01 13.56
C ASN A 15 -17.46 -14.18 14.17
N CYS A 16 -18.49 -13.91 13.40
CA CYS A 16 -19.66 -13.18 13.85
C CYS A 16 -20.77 -14.14 14.29
N TYR A 17 -21.68 -13.66 15.14
CA TYR A 17 -22.78 -14.48 15.68
C TYR A 17 -23.67 -15.14 14.60
N SER A 18 -23.63 -14.66 13.35
CA SER A 18 -24.28 -15.28 12.20
C SER A 18 -23.62 -16.58 11.70
N GLY A 19 -22.46 -16.97 12.26
CA GLY A 19 -21.66 -18.10 11.80
C GLY A 19 -20.73 -17.79 10.62
N GLU A 20 -20.76 -16.55 10.13
CA GLU A 20 -19.89 -16.09 9.04
C GLU A 20 -18.59 -15.49 9.58
N VAL A 21 -17.50 -15.70 8.84
CA VAL A 21 -16.21 -15.07 9.14
C VAL A 21 -16.10 -13.77 8.35
N ASN A 22 -15.98 -12.66 9.07
CA ASN A 22 -15.70 -11.35 8.50
C ASN A 22 -14.19 -11.10 8.48
N VAL A 23 -13.64 -10.84 7.29
CA VAL A 23 -12.24 -10.45 7.10
C VAL A 23 -12.20 -8.98 6.69
N VAL A 24 -11.53 -8.17 7.50
CA VAL A 24 -11.41 -6.72 7.29
C VAL A 24 -9.94 -6.34 7.22
N CYS A 25 -9.58 -5.59 6.19
CA CYS A 25 -8.24 -5.05 6.01
C CYS A 25 -8.28 -3.52 5.93
N LEU A 26 -7.39 -2.88 6.68
CA LEU A 26 -7.16 -1.44 6.67
C LEU A 26 -5.83 -1.15 5.98
N TYR A 27 -5.81 -0.08 5.18
CA TYR A 27 -4.66 0.34 4.40
C TYR A 27 -4.21 1.73 4.85
N GLY A 28 -2.91 1.99 4.83
CA GLY A 28 -2.32 3.27 5.20
C GLY A 28 -1.16 3.67 4.28
N PRO A 29 -0.84 4.96 4.17
CA PRO A 29 -1.52 6.11 4.81
C PRO A 29 -2.91 6.37 4.21
N LYS A 30 -3.73 7.18 4.92
CA LYS A 30 -5.07 7.54 4.44
C LYS A 30 -4.94 8.42 3.20
N VAL A 31 -5.59 8.01 2.12
CA VAL A 31 -5.71 8.79 0.89
C VAL A 31 -7.02 9.58 0.87
N GLU A 32 -7.00 10.76 0.24
CA GLU A 32 -8.23 11.50 -0.05
C GLU A 32 -8.91 10.85 -1.26
N LYS A 33 -10.16 10.41 -1.08
CA LYS A 33 -10.87 9.55 -2.03
C LYS A 33 -11.43 10.27 -3.26
N ASN A 34 -11.50 11.60 -3.25
CA ASN A 34 -12.13 12.35 -4.33
C ASN A 34 -11.08 12.73 -5.37
N GLU A 35 -11.23 12.18 -6.58
CA GLU A 35 -10.51 12.59 -7.82
C GLU A 35 -8.99 12.38 -7.83
N LYS A 36 -8.44 11.57 -6.92
CA LYS A 36 -7.02 11.21 -6.95
C LYS A 36 -6.78 9.93 -7.75
N GLU A 37 -5.72 9.95 -8.56
CA GLU A 37 -5.21 8.79 -9.29
C GLU A 37 -4.78 7.70 -8.31
N ILE A 38 -5.16 6.44 -8.60
CA ILE A 38 -4.85 5.28 -7.75
C ILE A 38 -3.38 4.86 -7.91
N TYR A 39 -2.86 4.96 -9.14
CA TYR A 39 -1.46 4.72 -9.45
C TYR A 39 -1.07 5.47 -10.72
N ARG A 40 0.18 5.94 -10.78
CA ARG A 40 0.75 6.52 -12.01
C ARG A 40 1.16 5.44 -13.00
N VAL A 41 0.77 5.60 -14.26
CA VAL A 41 1.23 4.74 -15.35
C VAL A 41 2.63 5.17 -15.78
N GLY A 42 3.58 4.24 -15.77
CA GLY A 42 4.97 4.54 -16.13
C GLY A 42 5.89 3.33 -16.06
N GLU A 43 7.18 3.60 -16.18
CA GLU A 43 8.22 2.60 -15.98
C GLU A 43 8.33 2.22 -14.50
N LEU A 44 8.49 0.93 -14.23
CA LEU A 44 8.58 0.40 -12.87
C LEU A 44 9.71 1.11 -12.10
N CYS A 45 9.43 1.46 -10.85
CA CYS A 45 10.35 2.12 -9.93
C CYS A 45 10.90 3.50 -10.34
N LYS A 46 10.57 4.03 -11.51
CA LYS A 46 11.07 5.33 -11.97
C LYS A 46 10.73 6.47 -11.02
N ASP A 47 9.57 6.35 -10.37
CA ASP A 47 8.98 7.37 -9.52
C ASP A 47 9.07 7.03 -8.02
N CYS A 48 9.90 6.07 -7.59
CA CYS A 48 9.95 5.67 -6.18
C CYS A 48 10.34 6.80 -5.22
N ASN A 49 11.14 7.77 -5.65
CA ASN A 49 11.49 8.94 -4.83
C ASN A 49 10.27 9.79 -4.45
N ASN A 50 9.14 9.64 -5.15
CA ASN A 50 7.91 10.34 -4.80
C ASN A 50 7.23 9.77 -3.53
N TYR A 51 7.70 8.64 -3.00
CA TYR A 51 7.13 7.97 -1.83
C TYR A 51 8.01 8.08 -0.57
N GLU A 52 8.98 9.00 -0.56
CA GLU A 52 9.88 9.21 0.57
C GLU A 52 9.11 9.50 1.87
N SER A 53 7.98 10.23 1.79
CA SER A 53 7.09 10.50 2.92
C SER A 53 6.43 9.25 3.51
N GLU A 54 6.21 8.24 2.68
CA GLU A 54 5.67 6.93 3.02
C GLU A 54 6.78 5.97 3.49
N GLY A 55 8.03 6.39 3.38
CA GLY A 55 9.23 5.66 3.74
C GLY A 55 9.82 4.81 2.62
N ALA A 56 9.31 4.91 1.38
CA ALA A 56 9.79 4.14 0.25
C ALA A 56 10.53 5.02 -0.76
N SER A 57 11.78 4.70 -1.08
CA SER A 57 12.58 5.47 -2.04
C SER A 57 13.51 4.63 -2.90
N SER A 58 13.54 3.31 -2.66
CA SER A 58 14.36 2.37 -3.42
C SER A 58 13.48 1.42 -4.22
N CYS A 59 14.02 0.84 -5.29
CA CYS A 59 13.36 -0.23 -6.02
C CYS A 59 13.70 -1.58 -5.37
N GLY A 60 12.69 -2.29 -4.88
CA GLY A 60 12.81 -3.65 -4.39
C GLY A 60 13.03 -4.66 -5.53
N ASN A 61 13.55 -5.84 -5.19
CA ASN A 61 13.74 -6.93 -6.14
C ASN A 61 12.41 -7.46 -6.74
N ASP A 62 11.31 -7.21 -6.04
CA ASP A 62 9.93 -7.49 -6.45
C ASP A 62 9.34 -6.42 -7.38
N LYS A 63 10.13 -5.41 -7.75
CA LYS A 63 9.74 -4.28 -8.60
C LYS A 63 8.71 -3.35 -7.94
N LEU A 64 8.67 -3.32 -6.61
CA LEU A 64 7.89 -2.37 -5.81
C LEU A 64 8.80 -1.31 -5.18
N CYS A 65 8.24 -0.15 -4.85
CA CYS A 65 8.96 0.85 -4.09
C CYS A 65 9.07 0.41 -2.63
N ALA A 66 10.29 0.41 -2.09
CA ALA A 66 10.62 -0.13 -0.78
C ALA A 66 11.46 0.84 0.05
N VAL A 67 11.42 0.63 1.37
CA VAL A 67 12.26 1.35 2.33
C VAL A 67 13.72 1.04 2.06
N SER A 68 14.53 2.07 1.90
CA SER A 68 15.98 1.94 1.73
C SER A 68 16.58 1.28 2.98
N GLY A 69 16.96 0.00 2.84
CA GLY A 69 17.69 -0.74 3.88
C GLY A 69 16.82 -1.47 4.90
N LYS A 70 16.18 -2.57 4.49
CA LYS A 70 15.89 -3.65 5.43
C LYS A 70 16.26 -5.00 4.81
N PRO A 71 17.06 -5.85 5.50
CA PRO A 71 17.35 -7.21 5.06
C PRO A 71 16.07 -8.05 4.95
#